data_AF-A0A1C6RPX6-F1
#
_entry.id   AF-A0A1C6RPX6-F1
#
_cell.length_a   1.000
_cell.length_b   1.000
_cell.length_c   1.000
_cell.angle_alpha   90.00
_cell.angle_beta   90.00
_cell.angle_gamma   90.00
#
_symmetry.space_group_name_H-M   'P 1'
#
loop_
_entity.id
_entity.type
_entity.pdbx_description
1 polymer ?
#
loop_
_entity_poly.entity_id
_entity_poly.type
_entity_poly.pdbx_seq_one_letter_code
_entity_poly.pdbx_strand_id
1 'polypeptide(L)'
;MAQVYRGGRLYDGGLPDRLTPHEVRTRAFSPRRRGVDAGEVRKFQSEVADELADLHRQVRLLSEENARLTRALRDWQTMHARECRPNRGHW
;
A
#
# COMPACT_ATOMS: atom_id res chain seq x y z
N MET A 1 -2.62 16.50 23.20
CA MET A 1 -2.84 15.96 21.84
C MET A 1 -1.79 14.89 21.55
N ALA A 2 -1.92 13.69 22.14
CA ALA A 2 -1.01 12.58 21.89
C ALA A 2 -1.75 11.56 21.02
N GLN A 3 -1.47 11.58 19.71
CA GLN A 3 -1.99 10.57 18.80
C GLN A 3 -1.20 9.28 19.03
N VAL A 4 -1.76 8.40 19.84
CA VAL A 4 -1.31 7.02 19.98
C VAL A 4 -1.66 6.31 18.67
N TYR A 5 -0.65 5.91 17.91
CA TYR A 5 -0.77 5.02 16.76
C TYR A 5 -1.20 3.62 17.23
N ARG A 6 -2.46 3.48 17.67
CA ARG A 6 -3.10 2.22 18.00
C ARG A 6 -3.62 1.61 16.69
N GLY A 7 -2.82 0.72 16.10
CA GLY A 7 -3.26 -0.20 15.06
C GLY A 7 -2.92 0.24 13.64
N GLY A 8 -1.85 -0.33 13.09
CA GLY A 8 -1.51 -0.28 11.67
C GLY A 8 -2.52 -1.05 10.81
N ARG A 9 -3.72 -0.51 10.68
CA ARG A 9 -4.63 -0.74 9.55
C ARG A 9 -4.90 0.62 8.91
N LEU A 10 -3.88 1.16 8.26
CA LEU A 10 -4.09 2.19 7.24
C LEU A 10 -3.73 1.48 5.94
N TYR A 11 -4.75 1.19 5.12
CA TYR A 11 -4.77 0.88 3.67
C TYR A 11 -5.91 -0.10 3.30
N ASP A 12 -6.57 -0.76 4.25
CA ASP A 12 -7.60 -1.80 3.97
C ASP A 12 -9.06 -1.30 4.02
N GLY A 13 -9.30 0.01 4.00
CA GLY A 13 -10.65 0.54 4.22
C GLY A 13 -10.93 1.79 3.42
N GLY A 14 -11.41 1.61 2.18
CA GLY A 14 -12.18 2.66 1.51
C GLY A 14 -11.41 3.66 0.66
N LEU A 15 -10.26 3.29 0.09
CA LEU A 15 -9.93 3.94 -1.18
C LEU A 15 -10.93 3.43 -2.23
N PRO A 16 -11.52 4.31 -3.06
CA PRO A 16 -12.24 3.86 -4.25
C PRO A 16 -11.34 2.91 -5.03
N ASP A 17 -11.92 1.90 -5.70
CA ASP A 17 -11.19 0.93 -6.51
C ASP A 17 -10.10 1.67 -7.30
N ARG A 18 -8.84 1.47 -6.86
CA ARG A 18 -7.71 2.18 -7.46
C ARG A 18 -7.65 1.70 -8.91
N LEU A 19 -7.61 2.67 -9.82
CA LEU A 19 -7.43 2.40 -11.24
C LEU A 19 -6.28 1.39 -11.42
N THR A 20 -6.54 0.29 -12.08
CA THR A 20 -5.54 -0.75 -12.31
C THR A 20 -4.71 -0.40 -13.55
N PRO A 21 -3.43 -0.81 -13.60
CA PRO A 21 -2.64 -0.70 -14.82
C PRO A 21 -3.32 -1.32 -16.05
N HIS A 22 -4.08 -2.40 -15.86
CA HIS A 22 -4.82 -3.03 -16.94
C HIS A 22 -5.94 -2.13 -17.46
N GLU A 23 -6.74 -1.55 -16.56
CA GLU A 23 -7.80 -0.60 -16.93
C GLU A 23 -7.24 0.64 -17.64
N VAL A 24 -6.07 1.15 -17.25
CA VAL A 24 -5.42 2.27 -17.98
C VAL A 24 -5.11 1.86 -19.42
N ARG A 25 -4.52 0.68 -19.64
CA ARG A 25 -4.13 0.20 -20.98
C ARG A 25 -5.33 -0.08 -21.88
N THR A 26 -6.43 -0.57 -21.31
CA THR A 26 -7.59 -1.03 -22.09
C THR A 26 -8.72 0.00 -22.17
N ARG A 27 -8.59 1.13 -21.47
CA ARG A 27 -9.61 2.19 -21.49
C ARG A 27 -9.78 2.77 -22.89
N ALA A 28 -10.93 2.49 -23.48
CA ALA A 28 -11.34 3.07 -24.75
C ALA A 28 -11.99 4.44 -24.54
N PHE A 29 -11.71 5.38 -25.44
CA PHE A 29 -12.38 6.66 -25.52
C PHE A 29 -13.25 6.71 -26.78
N SER A 30 -14.45 7.29 -26.68
CA SER A 30 -15.33 7.46 -27.84
C SER A 30 -14.67 8.38 -28.88
N PRO A 31 -14.65 7.99 -30.17
CA PRO A 31 -14.07 8.83 -31.21
C PRO A 31 -14.88 10.13 -31.39
N ARG A 32 -14.17 11.24 -31.64
CA ARG A 32 -14.77 12.56 -31.88
C ARG A 32 -14.19 13.15 -33.16
N ARG A 33 -15.01 13.89 -33.94
CA ARG A 33 -14.60 14.53 -35.23
C ARG A 33 -13.39 15.46 -35.10
N ARG A 34 -13.19 16.06 -33.92
CA ARG A 34 -11.99 16.79 -33.53
C ARG A 34 -11.57 16.23 -32.18
N GLY A 35 -10.40 15.60 -32.12
CA GLY A 35 -9.88 14.93 -30.95
C GLY A 35 -8.38 14.68 -31.08
N VAL A 36 -7.76 14.24 -29.98
CA VAL A 36 -6.34 13.88 -29.93
C VAL A 36 -6.11 12.62 -30.78
N ASP A 37 -4.91 12.49 -31.34
CA ASP A 37 -4.51 11.30 -32.07
C ASP A 37 -4.62 10.05 -31.18
N ALA A 38 -5.31 9.02 -31.69
CA ALA A 38 -5.57 7.81 -30.91
C ALA A 38 -4.29 6.99 -30.64
N GLY A 39 -3.27 7.11 -31.49
CA GLY A 39 -1.95 6.49 -31.28
C GLY A 39 -1.19 7.16 -30.14
N GLU A 40 -1.16 8.49 -30.10
CA GLU A 40 -0.56 9.26 -29.00
C GLU A 40 -1.24 8.94 -27.67
N VAL A 41 -2.57 8.86 -27.63
CA VAL A 41 -3.32 8.48 -26.42
C VAL A 41 -2.94 7.07 -25.97
N ARG A 42 -2.86 6.09 -26.88
CA ARG A 42 -2.45 4.72 -26.54
C ARG A 42 -1.02 4.63 -26.03
N LYS A 43 -0.10 5.41 -26.60
CA LYS A 43 1.29 5.49 -26.14
C LYS A 43 1.34 6.03 -24.70
N PHE A 44 0.67 7.15 -24.45
CA PHE A 44 0.60 7.75 -23.12
C PHE A 44 -0.08 6.82 -22.09
N GLN A 45 -1.17 6.14 -22.46
CA GLN A 45 -1.80 5.13 -21.60
C GLN A 45 -0.84 3.99 -21.23
N SER A 46 0.03 3.58 -22.16
CA SER A 46 1.01 2.53 -21.89
C SER A 46 2.05 2.99 -20.88
N GLU A 47 2.61 4.19 -21.06
CA GLU A 47 3.57 4.80 -20.12
C GLU A 47 2.97 4.96 -18.72
N VAL A 48 1.76 5.52 -18.63
CA VAL A 48 1.05 5.68 -17.35
C VAL A 48 0.76 4.34 -16.68
N ALA A 49 0.39 3.32 -17.45
CA ALA A 49 0.10 2.01 -16.90
C ALA A 49 1.35 1.31 -16.37
N ASP A 50 2.51 1.50 -17.01
CA ASP A 50 3.78 0.96 -16.53
C ASP A 50 4.21 1.65 -15.23
N GLU A 51 4.14 2.98 -15.16
CA GLU A 51 4.43 3.74 -13.94
C GLU A 51 3.49 3.35 -12.79
N LEU A 52 2.19 3.21 -13.08
CA LEU A 52 1.20 2.78 -12.09
C LEU A 52 1.46 1.36 -11.57
N ALA A 53 1.92 0.45 -12.44
CA ALA A 53 2.30 -0.90 -12.04
C ALA A 53 3.52 -0.89 -11.11
N ASP A 54 4.50 -0.03 -11.38
CA ASP A 54 5.68 0.11 -10.54
C ASP A 54 5.37 0.77 -9.19
N LEU A 55 4.48 1.76 -9.15
CA LEU A 55 3.99 2.34 -7.91
C LEU A 55 3.23 1.32 -7.06
N HIS A 56 2.33 0.53 -7.66
CA HIS A 56 1.63 -0.54 -6.96
C HIS A 56 2.58 -1.60 -6.39
N ARG A 57 3.62 -1.95 -7.15
CA ARG A 57 4.67 -2.87 -6.69
C ARG A 57 5.42 -2.32 -5.49
N GLN A 58 5.85 -1.05 -5.55
CA GLN A 58 6.57 -0.39 -4.46
C GLN A 58 5.73 -0.30 -3.19
N VAL A 59 4.45 0.09 -3.31
CA VAL A 59 3.52 0.15 -2.16
C VAL A 59 3.35 -1.23 -1.53
N ARG A 60 3.24 -2.29 -2.33
CA ARG A 60 3.14 -3.66 -1.82
C ARG A 60 4.40 -4.06 -1.05
N LEU A 61 5.59 -3.82 -1.62
CA LEU A 61 6.87 -4.12 -0.98
C LEU A 61 7.04 -3.37 0.35
N LEU A 62 6.71 -2.07 0.37
CA LEU A 62 6.77 -1.26 1.59
C LEU A 62 5.77 -1.76 2.65
N SER A 63 4.59 -2.21 2.22
CA SER A 63 3.58 -2.77 3.13
C SER A 63 4.04 -4.11 3.73
N GLU A 64 4.67 -4.98 2.92
CA GLU A 64 5.27 -6.23 3.37
C GLU A 64 6.39 -5.99 4.38
N GLU A 65 7.26 -5.01 4.09
CA GLU A 65 8.35 -4.63 4.98
C GLU A 65 7.85 -4.04 6.30
N ASN A 66 6.90 -3.11 6.24
CA ASN A 66 6.26 -2.57 7.45
C ASN A 66 5.59 -3.66 8.28
N ALA A 67 4.94 -4.64 7.64
CA ALA A 67 4.37 -5.78 8.34
C ALA A 67 5.44 -6.64 9.00
N ARG A 68 6.60 -6.85 8.35
CA ARG A 68 7.74 -7.57 8.93
C ARG A 68 8.30 -6.84 10.15
N LEU A 69 8.56 -5.55 10.04
CA LEU A 69 9.07 -4.72 11.14
C LEU A 69 8.09 -4.69 12.32
N THR A 70 6.80 -4.55 12.04
CA THR A 70 5.74 -4.56 13.06
C THR A 70 5.71 -5.90 13.81
N ARG A 71 5.89 -7.03 13.11
CA ARG A 71 5.97 -8.35 13.75
C ARG A 71 7.21 -8.48 14.62
N ALA A 72 8.39 -8.16 14.10
CA ALA A 72 9.65 -8.22 14.86
C ALA A 72 9.59 -7.38 16.14
N LEU A 73 9.01 -6.17 16.07
CA LEU A 73 8.83 -5.32 17.25
C LEU A 73 7.90 -5.95 18.29
N ARG A 74 6.77 -6.54 17.85
CA ARG A 74 5.84 -7.23 18.74
C ARG A 74 6.46 -8.45 19.41
N ASP A 75 7.24 -9.22 18.66
CA ASP A 75 7.91 -10.40 19.18
C ASP A 75 8.95 -10.01 20.24
N TRP A 76 9.75 -8.98 19.96
CA TRP A 76 10.69 -8.41 20.93
C TRP A 76 9.98 -7.90 22.19
N GLN A 77 8.90 -7.11 22.05
CA GLN A 77 8.11 -6.64 23.19
C GLN A 77 7.54 -7.80 24.01
N THR A 78 7.10 -8.87 23.35
CA THR A 78 6.55 -10.06 24.01
C THR A 78 7.63 -10.82 24.78
N MET A 79 8.82 -10.99 24.20
CA MET A 79 9.98 -11.60 24.88
C MET A 79 10.38 -10.77 26.10
N HIS A 80 10.56 -9.46 25.93
CA HIS A 80 10.96 -8.56 27.00
C HIS A 80 9.92 -8.50 28.13
N ALA A 81 8.62 -8.51 27.81
CA ALA A 81 7.56 -8.55 28.82
C ALA A 81 7.53 -9.87 29.63
N ARG A 82 8.05 -10.97 29.07
CA ARG A 82 8.22 -12.25 29.79
C ARG A 82 9.43 -12.21 30.72
N GLU A 83 10.53 -11.60 30.27
CA GLU A 83 11.77 -11.43 31.04
C GLU A 83 11.62 -10.42 32.18
N CYS A 84 10.87 -9.33 31.96
CA CYS A 84 10.60 -8.31 32.96
C CYS A 84 9.39 -8.59 33.85
N ARG A 85 8.88 -9.83 33.92
CA ARG A 85 7.93 -10.18 34.97
C ARG A 85 8.65 -10.00 36.31
N PRO A 86 8.27 -9.03 37.17
CA PRO A 86 8.85 -8.97 38.49
C PRO A 86 8.53 -10.31 39.15
N ASN A 87 9.54 -10.98 39.70
CA ASN A 87 9.31 -12.00 40.72
C ASN A 87 8.33 -11.36 41.69
N ARG A 88 7.05 -11.74 41.62
CA ARG A 88 6.09 -11.45 42.67
C ARG A 88 6.51 -12.35 43.81
N GLY A 89 7.58 -11.93 44.48
CA GLY A 89 8.03 -12.50 45.73
C GLY A 89 6.80 -12.52 46.63
N HIS A 90 6.42 -13.73 47.00
CA HIS A 90 5.55 -13.95 48.14
C HIS A 90 6.22 -13.22 49.33
N TRP A 91 5.53 -12.20 49.84
CA TRP A 91 5.67 -11.73 51.20
C TRP A 91 4.42 -12.15 51.95
#